data_AF-A0A6B3C9Q2-F1
#
_entry.id   AF-A0A6B3C9Q2-F1
#
_cell.length_a   1.000
_cell.length_b   1.000
_cell.length_c   1.000
_cell.angle_alpha   90.00
_cell.angle_beta   90.00
_cell.angle_gamma   90.00
#
_symmetry.space_group_name_H-M   'P 1'
#
loop_
_entity.id
_entity.type
_entity.pdbx_description
1 polymer ?
#
loop_
_entity_poly.entity_id
_entity_poly.type
_entity_poly.pdbx_seq_one_letter_code
_entity_poly.pdbx_strand_id
1 'polypeptide(L)'
;IELMGAGTHPFASWAAQRVTDKERYATLIDRTQWWGRQMLIYGVHVHVGVEDRDKVLPLSRAMLTVFPHLQSLSASSPFWGGKDTGYASNRALLFQQLPTAGLPPQLEHWEQLEQYVGDMMHTGVIDQVDEVRWDIRPSPRFGTLEMRIADGAANVL
;
A
#
# COMPACT_ATOMS: atom_id res chain seq x y z
N ILE A 1 13.75 3.52 24.35
CA ILE A 1 13.02 2.99 23.19
C ILE A 1 14.02 2.91 22.06
N GLU A 2 14.17 1.75 21.42
CA GLU A 2 15.01 1.54 20.23
C GLU A 2 14.11 1.50 18.98
N LEU A 3 14.67 1.85 17.82
CA LEU A 3 13.94 1.93 16.55
C LEU A 3 14.58 0.99 15.52
N MET A 4 13.75 0.37 14.69
CA MET A 4 14.14 -0.48 13.57
C MET A 4 13.43 0.00 12.30
N GLY A 5 14.12 -0.03 11.17
CA GLY A 5 13.53 0.10 9.84
C GLY A 5 13.71 -1.19 9.05
N ALA A 6 12.66 -1.61 8.33
CA ALA A 6 12.60 -2.72 7.38
C ALA A 6 11.17 -2.82 6.84
N GLY A 7 10.93 -3.57 5.76
CA GLY A 7 9.58 -3.84 5.26
C GLY A 7 8.75 -4.74 6.17
N THR A 8 9.40 -5.62 6.92
CA THR A 8 8.82 -6.51 7.93
C THR A 8 9.75 -6.64 9.11
N HIS A 9 9.18 -6.94 10.29
CA HIS A 9 9.99 -7.35 11.41
C HIS A 9 10.38 -8.83 11.25
N PRO A 10 11.67 -9.21 11.39
CA PRO A 10 12.16 -10.53 10.99
C PRO A 10 11.53 -11.70 11.75
N PHE A 11 11.25 -11.54 13.04
CA PHE A 11 10.71 -12.60 13.92
C PHE A 11 9.44 -12.23 14.68
N ALA A 12 8.82 -11.07 14.41
CA ALA A 12 7.61 -10.71 15.13
C ALA A 12 6.44 -11.59 14.65
N SER A 13 5.60 -12.00 15.59
CA SER A 13 4.36 -12.69 15.29
C SER A 13 3.22 -11.68 15.26
N TRP A 14 2.49 -11.62 14.13
CA TRP A 14 1.28 -10.82 14.00
C TRP A 14 0.21 -11.23 15.02
N ALA A 15 0.13 -12.53 15.35
CA ALA A 15 -0.84 -13.08 16.29
C ALA A 15 -0.58 -12.64 17.75
N ALA A 16 0.65 -12.23 18.06
CA ALA A 16 1.03 -11.74 19.38
C ALA A 16 0.90 -10.21 19.51
N GLN A 17 0.57 -9.49 18.42
CA GLN A 17 0.46 -8.03 18.45
C GLN A 17 -0.85 -7.60 19.12
N ARG A 18 -0.74 -6.61 20.00
CA ARG A 18 -1.91 -5.97 20.61
C ARG A 18 -2.53 -5.02 19.60
N VAL A 19 -3.76 -5.32 19.21
CA VAL A 19 -4.59 -4.43 18.43
C VAL A 19 -5.09 -3.32 19.35
N THR A 20 -4.95 -2.06 18.93
CA THR A 20 -5.56 -0.94 19.67
C THR A 20 -7.04 -0.89 19.30
N ASP A 21 -7.93 -0.87 20.30
CA ASP A 21 -9.38 -0.73 20.11
C ASP A 21 -9.72 0.65 19.54
N LYS A 22 -9.67 0.75 18.22
CA LYS A 22 -10.27 1.84 17.47
C LYS A 22 -11.30 1.21 16.55
N GLU A 23 -12.51 1.73 16.58
CA GLU A 23 -13.67 1.26 15.80
C GLU A 23 -13.32 1.07 14.30
N ARG A 24 -12.57 2.03 13.74
CA ARG A 24 -12.04 1.96 12.37
C ARG A 24 -11.12 0.77 12.09
N TYR A 25 -10.36 0.31 13.09
CA TYR A 25 -9.47 -0.86 12.95
C TYR A 25 -10.24 -2.17 13.04
N ALA A 26 -11.31 -2.22 13.85
CA ALA A 26 -12.22 -3.36 13.89
C ALA A 26 -12.91 -3.55 12.52
N THR A 27 -13.40 -2.47 11.90
CA THR A 27 -13.98 -2.51 10.54
C THR A 27 -12.96 -2.97 9.50
N LEU A 28 -11.71 -2.51 9.61
CA LEU A 28 -10.64 -2.94 8.70
C LEU A 28 -10.37 -4.44 8.83
N ILE A 29 -10.21 -4.96 10.05
CA ILE A 29 -10.02 -6.40 10.29
C ILE A 29 -11.23 -7.20 9.80
N ASP A 30 -12.45 -6.71 10.04
CA ASP A 30 -13.65 -7.41 9.62
C ASP A 30 -13.76 -7.52 8.09
N ARG A 31 -13.37 -6.48 7.36
CA ARG A 31 -13.35 -6.52 5.88
C ARG A 31 -12.22 -7.38 5.31
N THR A 32 -11.06 -7.39 5.96
CA THR A 32 -9.82 -7.98 5.39
C THR A 32 -9.44 -9.32 6.01
N GLN A 33 -10.14 -9.72 7.08
CA GLN A 33 -10.08 -11.01 7.77
C GLN A 33 -8.65 -11.54 7.93
N TRP A 34 -8.35 -12.68 7.30
CA TRP A 34 -7.07 -13.38 7.43
C TRP A 34 -5.88 -12.48 7.09
N TRP A 35 -5.94 -11.80 5.94
CA TRP A 35 -4.85 -10.95 5.46
C TRP A 35 -4.72 -9.68 6.29
N GLY A 36 -5.84 -9.10 6.71
CA GLY A 36 -5.86 -7.92 7.59
C GLY A 36 -5.10 -8.10 8.90
N ARG A 37 -5.31 -9.26 9.54
CA ARG A 37 -4.65 -9.61 10.81
C ARG A 37 -3.14 -9.74 10.67
N GLN A 38 -2.64 -9.96 9.45
CA GLN A 38 -1.23 -10.13 9.14
C GLN A 38 -0.52 -8.83 8.72
N MET A 39 -1.20 -7.67 8.73
CA MET A 39 -0.64 -6.40 8.25
C MET A 39 0.39 -5.75 9.19
N LEU A 40 1.28 -6.55 9.78
CA LEU A 40 2.48 -6.11 10.49
C LEU A 40 3.62 -5.84 9.48
N ILE A 41 3.35 -4.92 8.56
CA ILE A 41 4.24 -4.53 7.47
C ILE A 41 4.47 -3.03 7.51
N TYR A 42 5.65 -2.59 7.06
CA TYR A 42 6.06 -1.18 7.12
C TYR A 42 6.54 -0.73 5.75
N GLY A 43 6.08 0.42 5.29
CA GLY A 43 6.46 0.96 3.99
C GLY A 43 6.81 2.44 4.08
N VAL A 44 7.58 2.90 3.11
CA VAL A 44 7.80 4.33 2.87
C VAL A 44 6.90 4.76 1.74
N HIS A 45 6.09 5.78 1.98
CA HIS A 45 5.23 6.35 0.94
C HIS A 45 5.80 7.69 0.49
N VAL A 46 5.89 7.88 -0.83
CA VAL A 46 6.40 9.11 -1.43
C VAL A 46 5.24 9.83 -2.11
N HIS A 47 5.00 11.07 -1.71
CA HIS A 47 4.01 11.95 -2.33
C HIS A 47 4.71 12.93 -3.25
N VAL A 48 4.29 12.98 -4.51
CA VAL A 48 4.73 13.99 -5.47
C VAL A 48 3.53 14.87 -5.82
N GLY A 49 3.65 16.17 -5.57
CA GLY A 49 2.61 17.14 -5.92
C GLY A 49 2.40 17.17 -7.42
N VAL A 50 1.13 17.22 -7.84
CA VAL A 50 0.74 17.31 -9.25
C VAL A 50 -0.09 18.57 -9.41
N GLU A 51 0.37 19.44 -10.31
CA GLU A 51 -0.16 20.77 -10.56
C GLU A 51 -1.49 20.76 -11.32
N ASP A 52 -1.77 19.70 -12.06
CA ASP A 52 -2.98 19.54 -12.86
C ASP A 52 -3.48 18.10 -12.81
N ARG A 53 -4.78 17.95 -12.54
CA ARG A 53 -5.50 16.67 -12.49
C ARG A 53 -5.28 15.83 -13.75
N ASP A 54 -5.25 16.45 -14.92
CA ASP A 54 -5.16 15.75 -16.20
C ASP A 54 -3.78 15.09 -16.41
N LYS A 55 -2.77 15.44 -15.58
CA LYS A 55 -1.45 14.80 -15.57
C LYS A 55 -1.39 13.54 -14.71
N VAL A 56 -2.34 13.34 -13.81
CA VAL A 56 -2.29 12.25 -12.81
C VAL A 56 -2.28 10.86 -13.46
N LEU A 57 -3.20 10.58 -14.39
CA LEU A 57 -3.26 9.28 -15.05
C LEU A 57 -2.06 9.03 -15.99
N PRO A 58 -1.62 9.99 -16.84
CA PRO A 58 -0.36 9.86 -17.58
C PRO A 58 0.85 9.58 -16.71
N LEU A 59 1.01 10.29 -15.59
CA LEU A 59 2.12 10.08 -14.65
C LEU A 59 2.03 8.70 -13.98
N SER A 60 0.84 8.28 -13.56
CA SER A 60 0.61 6.94 -13.01
C SER A 60 1.04 5.84 -13.98
N ARG A 61 0.63 5.94 -15.25
CA ARG A 61 1.04 4.98 -16.30
C ARG A 61 2.54 4.99 -16.56
N ALA A 62 3.17 6.17 -16.60
CA ALA A 62 4.61 6.28 -16.75
C ALA A 62 5.35 5.61 -15.58
N MET A 63 4.88 5.81 -14.35
CA MET A 63 5.46 5.20 -13.15
C MET A 63 5.39 3.66 -13.17
N LEU A 64 4.35 3.07 -13.78
CA LEU A 64 4.25 1.62 -13.92
C LEU A 64 5.38 1.01 -14.76
N THR A 65 5.99 1.77 -15.67
CA THR A 65 7.13 1.28 -16.48
C THR A 65 8.41 1.11 -15.66
N VAL A 66 8.53 1.84 -14.54
CA VAL A 66 9.69 1.79 -13.64
C VAL A 66 9.39 1.10 -12.31
N PHE A 67 8.11 0.80 -12.03
CA PHE A 67 7.61 0.16 -10.82
C PHE A 67 8.47 -1.03 -10.33
N PRO A 68 8.83 -2.02 -11.18
CA PRO A 68 9.57 -3.19 -10.71
C PRO A 68 10.97 -2.86 -10.21
N HIS A 69 11.61 -1.85 -10.80
CA HIS A 69 12.95 -1.41 -10.41
C HIS A 69 12.91 -0.76 -9.02
N LEU A 70 11.92 0.10 -8.77
CA LEU A 70 11.75 0.75 -7.47
C LEU A 70 11.44 -0.27 -6.37
N GLN A 71 10.58 -1.26 -6.66
CA GLN A 71 10.30 -2.33 -5.71
C GLN A 71 11.55 -3.17 -5.40
N SER A 72 12.32 -3.52 -6.44
CA SER A 72 13.56 -4.29 -6.28
C SER A 72 14.60 -3.55 -5.42
N LEU A 73 14.82 -2.26 -5.71
CA LEU A 73 15.81 -1.44 -5.00
C LEU A 73 15.44 -1.17 -3.53
N SER A 74 14.15 -1.11 -3.22
CA SER A 74 13.66 -0.83 -1.87
C SER A 74 13.43 -2.09 -1.03
N ALA A 75 13.55 -3.28 -1.60
CA ALA A 75 13.22 -4.54 -0.94
C ALA A 75 14.03 -4.76 0.36
N SER A 76 13.34 -4.91 1.49
CA SER A 76 13.97 -5.05 2.81
C SER A 76 13.19 -5.98 3.75
N SER A 77 12.37 -6.89 3.18
CA SER A 77 11.50 -7.77 3.96
C SER A 77 11.64 -9.26 3.60
N PRO A 78 12.84 -9.86 3.70
CA PRO A 78 13.01 -11.27 3.34
C PRO A 78 12.49 -12.26 4.39
N PHE A 79 12.30 -11.82 5.63
CA PHE A 79 11.87 -12.67 6.74
C PHE A 79 10.42 -12.40 7.18
N TRP A 80 9.73 -13.46 7.61
CA TRP A 80 8.39 -13.38 8.19
C TRP A 80 8.22 -14.42 9.30
N GLY A 81 7.87 -13.98 10.51
CA GLY A 81 7.65 -14.88 11.66
C GLY A 81 8.85 -15.77 11.99
N GLY A 82 10.07 -15.28 11.77
CA GLY A 82 11.32 -15.99 12.06
C GLY A 82 11.78 -16.93 10.95
N LYS A 83 11.11 -16.92 9.79
CA LYS A 83 11.45 -17.77 8.64
C LYS A 83 11.88 -16.92 7.46
N ASP A 84 12.91 -17.40 6.76
CA ASP A 84 13.25 -16.90 5.42
C ASP A 84 12.11 -17.27 4.47
N THR A 85 11.58 -16.28 3.77
CA THR A 85 10.44 -16.46 2.86
C THR A 85 10.87 -16.83 1.45
N GLY A 86 12.15 -16.67 1.11
CA GLY A 86 12.66 -16.78 -0.26
C GLY A 86 12.37 -15.58 -1.16
N TYR A 87 11.66 -14.57 -0.66
CA TYR A 87 11.38 -13.32 -1.38
C TYR A 87 12.29 -12.20 -0.90
N ALA A 88 12.65 -11.27 -1.79
CA ALA A 88 13.33 -10.04 -1.39
C ALA A 88 12.39 -9.07 -0.64
N SER A 89 11.15 -8.96 -1.12
CA SER A 89 10.09 -8.17 -0.49
C SER A 89 8.85 -9.03 -0.24
N ASN A 90 8.75 -9.61 0.96
CA ASN A 90 7.55 -10.31 1.39
C ASN A 90 6.40 -9.33 1.69
N ARG A 91 6.72 -8.08 2.08
CA ARG A 91 5.72 -7.04 2.31
C ARG A 91 4.83 -6.82 1.07
N ALA A 92 5.42 -6.72 -0.11
CA ALA A 92 4.67 -6.53 -1.35
C ALA A 92 3.64 -7.66 -1.57
N LEU A 93 4.02 -8.91 -1.26
CA LEU A 93 3.16 -10.08 -1.43
C LEU A 93 2.02 -10.17 -0.42
N LEU A 94 2.25 -9.69 0.81
CA LEU A 94 1.20 -9.56 1.81
C LEU A 94 0.22 -8.45 1.46
N PHE A 95 0.73 -7.29 1.04
CA PHE A 95 -0.11 -6.11 0.78
C PHE A 95 -1.11 -6.34 -0.37
N GLN A 96 -0.68 -7.00 -1.46
CA GLN A 96 -1.55 -7.30 -2.61
C GLN A 96 -2.75 -8.22 -2.28
N GLN A 97 -2.79 -8.83 -1.11
CA GLN A 97 -3.93 -9.67 -0.70
C GLN A 97 -5.16 -8.84 -0.27
N LEU A 98 -5.00 -7.54 -0.09
CA LEU A 98 -6.11 -6.66 0.26
C LEU A 98 -6.99 -6.37 -0.97
N PRO A 99 -8.33 -6.30 -0.82
CA PRO A 99 -9.26 -6.21 -1.97
C PRO A 99 -9.03 -5.03 -2.92
N THR A 100 -8.42 -3.95 -2.43
CA THR A 100 -8.16 -2.72 -3.19
C THR A 100 -6.67 -2.45 -3.41
N ALA A 101 -5.81 -3.43 -3.12
CA ALA A 101 -4.36 -3.32 -3.27
C ALA A 101 -3.87 -3.88 -4.61
N GLY A 102 -2.62 -3.55 -4.94
CA GLY A 102 -1.97 -3.92 -6.19
C GLY A 102 -1.88 -2.75 -7.16
N LEU A 103 -1.56 -3.06 -8.42
CA LEU A 103 -1.37 -2.04 -9.45
C LEU A 103 -2.70 -1.35 -9.80
N PRO A 104 -2.69 -0.03 -10.04
CA PRO A 104 -3.86 0.68 -10.52
C PRO A 104 -4.30 0.14 -11.90
N PRO A 105 -5.62 0.07 -12.17
CA PRO A 105 -6.13 -0.24 -13.49
C PRO A 105 -5.65 0.81 -14.51
N GLN A 106 -5.56 0.40 -15.78
CA GLN A 106 -5.23 1.32 -16.86
C GLN A 106 -6.46 2.17 -17.22
N LEU A 107 -6.57 3.34 -16.59
CA LEU A 107 -7.60 4.33 -16.86
C LEU A 107 -7.07 5.35 -17.88
N GLU A 108 -7.90 5.73 -18.83
CA GLU A 108 -7.58 6.71 -19.89
C GLU A 108 -8.04 8.12 -19.49
N HIS A 109 -9.25 8.23 -18.93
CA HIS A 109 -9.91 9.48 -18.60
C HIS A 109 -10.18 9.61 -17.10
N TRP A 110 -10.19 10.84 -16.59
CA TRP A 110 -10.37 11.12 -15.16
C TRP A 110 -11.74 10.64 -14.65
N GLU A 111 -12.77 10.75 -15.49
CA GLU A 111 -14.14 10.32 -15.20
C GLU A 111 -14.20 8.82 -14.90
N GLN A 112 -13.30 8.00 -15.47
CA GLN A 112 -13.23 6.57 -15.17
C GLN A 112 -12.68 6.31 -13.76
N LEU A 113 -11.78 7.17 -13.27
CA LEU A 113 -11.31 7.12 -11.89
C LEU A 113 -12.44 7.52 -10.93
N GLU A 114 -13.16 8.59 -11.25
CA GLU A 114 -14.31 9.03 -10.46
C GLU A 114 -15.38 7.95 -10.40
N GLN A 115 -15.68 7.31 -11.53
CA GLN A 115 -16.61 6.19 -11.60
C GLN A 115 -16.11 4.98 -10.78
N TYR A 116 -14.85 4.58 -10.93
CA TYR A 116 -14.26 3.50 -10.13
C TYR A 116 -14.41 3.75 -8.63
N VAL A 117 -14.04 4.94 -8.17
CA VAL A 117 -14.14 5.31 -6.76
C VAL A 117 -15.61 5.36 -6.32
N GLY A 118 -16.50 5.90 -7.15
CA GLY A 118 -17.95 5.93 -6.93
C GLY A 118 -18.55 4.54 -6.73
N ASP A 119 -18.21 3.59 -7.61
CA ASP A 119 -18.70 2.20 -7.55
C ASP A 119 -18.19 1.47 -6.30
N MET A 120 -16.93 1.70 -5.92
CA MET A 120 -16.32 1.11 -4.72
C MET A 120 -16.94 1.66 -3.42
N MET A 121 -17.33 2.93 -3.41
CA MET A 121 -18.09 3.53 -2.30
C MET A 121 -19.53 3.01 -2.27
N HIS A 122 -20.19 2.92 -3.42
CA HIS A 122 -21.57 2.44 -3.53
C HIS A 122 -21.73 1.00 -3.02
N THR A 123 -20.76 0.14 -3.35
CA THR A 123 -20.74 -1.27 -2.94
C THR A 123 -20.24 -1.49 -1.50
N GLY A 124 -19.76 -0.43 -0.82
CA GLY A 124 -19.24 -0.52 0.54
C GLY A 124 -17.88 -1.22 0.66
N VAL A 125 -17.16 -1.39 -0.46
CA VAL A 125 -15.78 -1.92 -0.44
C VAL A 125 -14.82 -0.93 0.20
N ILE A 126 -15.08 0.37 0.00
CA ILE A 126 -14.37 1.47 0.66
C ILE A 126 -15.38 2.46 1.25
N ASP A 127 -15.04 3.07 2.39
CA ASP A 127 -15.87 4.18 2.94
C ASP A 127 -15.37 5.55 2.48
N GLN A 128 -14.13 5.62 1.99
CA GLN A 128 -13.46 6.86 1.59
C GLN A 128 -12.37 6.58 0.55
N VAL A 129 -12.05 7.58 -0.27
CA VAL A 129 -11.05 7.48 -1.36
C VAL A 129 -9.68 6.97 -0.88
N ASP A 130 -9.28 7.36 0.34
CA ASP A 130 -8.02 6.94 0.96
C ASP A 130 -7.94 5.42 1.26
N GLU A 131 -9.01 4.66 1.04
CA GLU A 131 -9.03 3.20 1.16
C GLU A 131 -8.84 2.47 -0.17
N VAL A 132 -8.69 3.20 -1.28
CA VAL A 132 -8.11 2.65 -2.52
C VAL A 132 -6.63 2.39 -2.26
N ARG A 133 -6.23 1.13 -2.12
CA ARG A 133 -4.90 0.73 -1.65
C ARG A 133 -3.94 0.44 -2.80
N TRP A 134 -4.17 1.03 -3.98
CA TRP A 134 -3.26 0.84 -5.10
C TRP A 134 -1.83 1.24 -4.75
N ASP A 135 -0.85 0.54 -5.33
CA ASP A 135 0.57 0.78 -5.08
C ASP A 135 1.03 2.15 -5.58
N ILE A 136 0.34 2.67 -6.61
CA ILE A 136 0.44 4.05 -7.08
C ILE A 136 -0.98 4.59 -7.15
N ARG A 137 -1.27 5.67 -6.41
CA ARG A 137 -2.62 6.21 -6.34
C ARG A 137 -2.66 7.74 -6.29
N PRO A 138 -3.69 8.37 -6.86
CA PRO A 138 -3.98 9.76 -6.57
C PRO A 138 -4.34 9.95 -5.10
N SER A 139 -3.89 11.06 -4.51
CA SER A 139 -4.40 11.56 -3.24
C SER A 139 -5.00 12.95 -3.46
N PRO A 140 -6.31 13.04 -3.74
CA PRO A 140 -6.98 14.33 -3.98
C PRO A 140 -6.87 15.30 -2.81
N ARG A 141 -6.85 14.76 -1.58
CA ARG A 141 -6.68 15.56 -0.35
C ARG A 141 -5.40 16.38 -0.35
N PHE A 142 -4.32 15.86 -0.94
CA PHE A 142 -3.01 16.52 -0.96
C PHE A 142 -2.64 17.08 -2.34
N GLY A 143 -3.42 16.77 -3.38
CA GLY A 143 -3.07 17.12 -4.77
C GLY A 143 -1.80 16.39 -5.23
N THR A 144 -1.63 15.13 -4.85
CA THR A 144 -0.39 14.37 -5.12
C THR A 144 -0.66 13.04 -5.80
N LEU A 145 0.34 12.52 -6.50
CA LEU A 145 0.46 11.09 -6.79
C LEU A 145 1.28 10.43 -5.66
N GLU A 146 0.68 9.48 -4.96
CA GLU A 146 1.30 8.74 -3.85
C GLU A 146 1.83 7.40 -4.36
N MET A 147 3.13 7.16 -4.18
CA MET A 147 3.80 5.88 -4.40
C MET A 147 3.94 5.15 -3.06
N ARG A 148 3.52 3.88 -3.01
CA ARG A 148 3.43 3.06 -1.77
C ARG A 148 4.19 1.74 -1.87
N ILE A 149 4.97 1.61 -2.93
CA ILE A 149 5.66 0.38 -3.34
C ILE A 149 6.76 0.03 -2.34
N ALA A 150 7.51 1.03 -1.88
CA ALA A 150 8.74 0.83 -1.14
C ALA A 150 8.51 0.22 0.24
N ASP A 151 9.33 -0.78 0.58
CA ASP A 151 9.44 -1.29 1.93
C ASP A 151 10.04 -0.23 2.86
N GLY A 152 9.91 -0.44 4.18
CA GLY A 152 10.60 0.37 5.17
C GLY A 152 12.11 0.38 4.94
N ALA A 153 12.74 1.56 5.00
CA ALA A 153 14.17 1.68 4.81
C ALA A 153 14.93 0.95 5.94
N ALA A 154 15.79 0.00 5.60
CA ALA A 154 16.62 -0.73 6.57
C ALA A 154 17.88 0.02 6.98
N ASN A 155 18.13 1.15 6.33
CA ASN A 155 19.28 2.02 6.48
C ASN A 155 18.83 3.48 6.35
N VAL A 156 19.72 4.41 6.72
CA VAL A 156 19.46 5.86 6.66
C VAL A 156 19.96 6.48 5.34
N LEU A 157 20.55 5.67 4.46
CA LEU A 157 21.15 6.10 3.18
C LEU A 157 20.23 5.78 2.00
#